data_AF-A0A061E899-F1
#
_entry.id   AF-A0A061E899-F1
#
_cell.length_a   1.000
_cell.length_b   1.000
_cell.length_c   1.000
_cell.angle_alpha   90.00
_cell.angle_beta   90.00
_cell.angle_gamma   90.00
#
_symmetry.space_group_name_H-M   'P 1'
#
loop_
_entity.id
_entity.type
_entity.pdbx_description
1 polymer ?
#
loop_
_entity_poly.entity_id
_entity_poly.type
_entity_poly.pdbx_seq_one_letter_code
_entity_poly.pdbx_strand_id
1 'polypeptide(L)'
;MTLLNYLNLSYNNLSGQIPSSNQLQTMADPSIYQGNPRLCGPPLSANCSISGDGDGFPKDEDDEDDDGSKNLGMYISAVLGFVIGFWAVFGTLVIKKSVRRAYFRYLENMKDKLFVLIAVKLARLQRKMEVQRT
;
A
#
# COMPACT_ATOMS: atom_id res chain seq x y z
N MET A 1 51.24 0.11 -11.23
CA MET A 1 50.05 -0.71 -10.96
C MET A 1 49.70 -0.49 -9.49
N THR A 2 48.57 0.15 -9.19
CA THR A 2 48.19 0.55 -7.82
C THR A 2 47.92 -0.69 -6.97
N LEU A 3 48.75 -0.92 -5.95
CA LEU A 3 48.57 -1.98 -4.96
C LEU A 3 47.55 -1.48 -3.93
N LEU A 4 46.36 -2.07 -3.92
CA LEU A 4 45.32 -1.77 -2.95
C LEU A 4 45.62 -2.56 -1.68
N ASN A 5 46.01 -1.88 -0.61
CA ASN A 5 46.54 -2.51 0.60
C ASN A 5 45.45 -2.87 1.64
N TYR A 6 44.26 -2.26 1.54
CA TYR A 6 43.15 -2.48 2.46
C TYR A 6 41.82 -2.16 1.78
N LEU A 7 40.85 -3.08 1.89
CA LEU A 7 39.50 -2.99 1.35
C LEU A 7 38.57 -3.67 2.34
N ASN A 8 37.43 -3.06 2.66
CA ASN A 8 36.39 -3.66 3.47
C ASN A 8 35.08 -3.66 2.65
N LEU A 9 34.53 -4.84 2.38
CA LEU A 9 33.29 -5.05 1.63
C LEU A 9 32.19 -5.64 2.52
N SER A 10 32.37 -5.61 3.85
CA SER A 10 31.43 -6.21 4.79
C SER A 10 30.07 -5.50 4.74
N TYR A 11 28.97 -6.23 4.88
CA TYR A 11 27.61 -5.69 4.99
C TYR A 11 27.17 -4.76 3.83
N ASN A 12 27.57 -5.06 2.59
CA ASN A 12 27.23 -4.26 1.41
C ASN A 12 26.18 -4.94 0.49
N ASN A 13 25.57 -6.05 0.95
CA ASN A 13 24.59 -6.83 0.20
C ASN A 13 25.06 -7.27 -1.20
N LEU A 14 26.36 -7.55 -1.35
CA LEU A 14 26.97 -8.00 -2.59
C LEU A 14 26.49 -9.40 -2.96
N SER A 15 26.39 -9.68 -4.26
CA SER A 15 25.93 -10.95 -4.80
C SER A 15 26.86 -11.50 -5.89
N GLY A 16 26.82 -12.81 -6.09
CA GLY A 16 27.54 -13.50 -7.15
C GLY A 16 28.93 -13.99 -6.74
N GLN A 17 29.69 -14.44 -7.74
CA GLN A 17 31.02 -15.01 -7.54
C GLN A 17 32.06 -13.92 -7.32
N ILE A 18 32.88 -14.05 -6.27
CA ILE A 18 34.03 -13.15 -6.04
C ILE A 18 34.98 -13.25 -7.24
N PRO A 19 35.28 -12.14 -7.94
CA PRO A 19 36.11 -12.19 -9.13
C PRO A 19 37.54 -12.57 -8.77
N SER A 20 38.07 -13.58 -9.46
CA SER A 20 39.39 -14.19 -9.24
C SER A 20 40.57 -13.30 -9.71
N SER A 21 40.43 -11.98 -9.65
CA SER A 21 41.52 -11.07 -10.03
C SER A 21 42.62 -11.06 -8.95
N ASN A 22 43.88 -10.97 -9.37
CA ASN A 22 45.07 -11.12 -8.51
C ASN A 22 45.11 -10.17 -7.29
N GLN A 23 44.39 -9.04 -7.33
CA GLN A 23 44.34 -8.07 -6.22
C GLN A 23 43.29 -8.41 -5.16
N LEU A 24 42.22 -9.12 -5.51
CA LEU A 24 41.16 -9.52 -4.58
C LEU A 24 41.48 -10.87 -3.91
N GLN A 25 42.20 -11.75 -4.59
CA GLN A 25 42.70 -13.01 -3.99
C GLN A 25 43.73 -12.78 -2.88
N THR A 26 44.51 -11.70 -2.94
CA THR A 26 45.47 -11.33 -1.88
C THR A 26 44.76 -10.86 -0.61
N MET A 27 43.47 -10.52 -0.70
CA MET A 27 42.61 -10.21 0.43
C MET A 27 41.98 -11.49 0.98
N ALA A 28 42.84 -12.36 1.51
CA ALA A 28 42.48 -13.70 1.96
C ALA A 28 41.64 -13.72 3.26
N ASP A 29 41.40 -12.57 3.89
CA ASP A 29 40.61 -12.47 5.12
C ASP A 29 39.10 -12.54 4.79
N PRO A 30 38.36 -13.57 5.23
CA PRO A 30 36.93 -13.71 4.98
C PRO A 30 36.09 -12.60 5.63
N SER A 31 36.60 -11.92 6.67
CA SER A 31 35.88 -10.86 7.39
C SER A 31 35.56 -9.65 6.49
N ILE A 32 36.40 -9.40 5.49
CA ILE A 32 36.23 -8.34 4.49
C ILE A 32 34.93 -8.54 3.70
N TYR A 33 34.43 -9.76 3.59
CA TYR A 33 33.24 -10.11 2.82
C TYR A 33 32.05 -10.52 3.71
N GLN A 34 32.19 -10.41 5.04
CA GLN A 34 31.17 -10.81 6.01
C GLN A 34 29.89 -9.98 5.85
N GLY A 35 28.72 -10.58 6.11
CA GLY A 35 27.45 -9.88 6.00
C GLY A 35 26.94 -9.68 4.57
N ASN A 36 27.49 -10.41 3.60
CA ASN A 36 26.98 -10.49 2.22
C ASN A 36 26.45 -11.91 1.96
N PRO A 37 25.17 -12.20 2.24
CA PRO A 37 24.63 -13.57 2.24
C PRO A 37 24.59 -14.23 0.86
N ARG A 38 24.77 -13.44 -0.21
CA ARG A 38 24.59 -13.87 -1.61
C ARG A 38 25.90 -13.94 -2.39
N LEU A 39 27.02 -13.79 -1.68
CA LEU A 39 28.37 -13.84 -2.21
C LEU A 39 28.90 -15.27 -2.09
N CYS A 40 29.58 -15.77 -3.13
CA CYS A 40 30.13 -17.11 -3.14
C CYS A 40 31.51 -17.16 -3.81
N GLY A 41 32.28 -18.21 -3.55
CA GLY A 41 33.64 -18.41 -4.06
C GLY A 41 34.75 -18.03 -3.07
N PRO A 42 36.02 -18.41 -3.36
CA PRO A 42 37.15 -18.16 -2.48
C PRO A 42 37.36 -16.65 -2.21
N PRO A 43 37.73 -16.22 -0.99
CA PRO A 43 38.13 -17.00 0.20
C PRO A 43 36.97 -17.50 1.08
N LEU A 44 35.71 -17.31 0.68
CA LEU A 44 34.56 -17.81 1.43
C LEU A 44 34.38 -19.32 1.19
N SER A 45 33.99 -20.06 2.23
CA SER A 45 33.75 -21.51 2.16
C SER A 45 32.50 -21.89 1.34
N ALA A 46 31.71 -20.92 0.90
CA ALA A 46 30.51 -21.14 0.09
C ALA A 46 30.92 -21.36 -1.38
N ASN A 47 30.88 -22.61 -1.84
CA ASN A 47 31.08 -22.93 -3.26
C ASN A 47 29.88 -22.42 -4.08
N CYS A 48 30.17 -21.66 -5.14
CA CYS A 48 29.16 -21.34 -6.17
C CYS A 48 28.85 -22.63 -6.94
N SER A 49 27.91 -23.44 -6.47
CA SER A 49 27.41 -24.60 -7.21
C SER A 49 26.77 -24.09 -8.50
N ILE A 50 27.38 -24.37 -9.66
CA ILE A 50 26.69 -24.25 -10.95
C ILE A 50 25.70 -25.41 -11.02
N SER A 51 24.55 -25.22 -10.37
CA SER A 51 23.34 -25.94 -10.73
C SER A 51 22.76 -25.18 -11.92
N GLY A 52 23.04 -25.67 -13.12
CA GLY A 52 22.29 -25.27 -14.30
C GLY A 52 20.86 -25.76 -14.18
N ASP A 53 19.99 -24.97 -13.57
CA ASP A 53 18.69 -24.56 -14.10
C ASP A 53 18.05 -23.59 -13.09
N GLY A 54 17.58 -22.44 -13.55
CA GLY A 54 16.74 -21.53 -12.77
C GLY A 54 17.46 -20.47 -11.92
N ASP A 55 17.66 -19.29 -12.52
CA ASP A 55 17.30 -17.98 -11.94
C ASP A 55 17.41 -17.84 -10.41
N GLY A 56 18.63 -17.94 -9.88
CA GLY A 56 18.95 -17.62 -8.50
C GLY A 56 19.14 -16.12 -8.29
N PHE A 57 18.19 -15.29 -8.75
CA PHE A 57 18.03 -13.99 -8.11
C PHE A 57 17.57 -14.26 -6.69
N PRO A 58 18.15 -13.59 -5.71
CA PRO A 58 17.49 -13.50 -4.45
C PRO A 58 16.26 -12.63 -4.65
N LYS A 59 15.11 -13.25 -4.88
CA LYS A 59 13.86 -12.55 -4.63
C LYS A 59 13.95 -12.08 -3.19
N ASP A 60 13.85 -10.77 -3.05
CA ASP A 60 13.71 -10.12 -1.76
C ASP A 60 12.74 -10.90 -0.90
N GLU A 61 13.09 -11.01 0.37
CA GLU A 61 12.19 -11.47 1.41
C GLU A 61 11.03 -10.46 1.48
N ASP A 62 10.03 -10.69 0.66
CA ASP A 62 8.66 -10.28 0.89
C ASP A 62 7.79 -11.34 0.19
N ASP A 63 6.69 -11.68 0.85
CA ASP A 63 5.65 -12.62 0.39
C ASP A 63 5.86 -14.12 0.70
N GLU A 64 5.72 -14.47 1.98
CA GLU A 64 4.85 -15.60 2.35
C GLU A 64 3.89 -15.20 3.49
N ASP A 65 2.87 -14.39 3.13
CA ASP A 65 1.54 -14.36 3.76
C ASP A 65 0.47 -14.35 2.63
N ASP A 66 0.55 -15.38 1.76
CA ASP A 66 -0.16 -15.52 0.47
C ASP A 66 -1.69 -15.82 0.57
N ASP A 67 -2.29 -15.78 1.76
CA ASP A 67 -3.77 -15.85 1.87
C ASP A 67 -4.43 -14.56 2.38
N GLY A 68 -3.66 -13.66 3.01
CA GLY A 68 -4.15 -12.39 3.56
C GLY A 68 -3.94 -11.17 2.66
N SER A 69 -2.85 -11.13 1.89
CA SER A 69 -2.40 -9.93 1.15
C SER A 69 -3.30 -9.59 -0.06
N LYS A 70 -3.75 -10.61 -0.80
CA LYS A 70 -4.71 -10.46 -1.92
C LYS A 70 -6.01 -9.78 -1.51
N ASN A 71 -6.52 -10.11 -0.32
CA ASN A 71 -7.75 -9.49 0.22
C ASN A 71 -7.50 -8.03 0.63
N LEU A 72 -6.33 -7.73 1.20
CA LEU A 72 -5.95 -6.35 1.56
C LEU A 72 -5.75 -5.46 0.34
N GLY A 73 -5.10 -5.95 -0.73
CA GLY A 73 -4.92 -5.18 -1.96
C GLY A 73 -6.24 -4.87 -2.67
N MET A 74 -7.16 -5.85 -2.73
CA MET A 74 -8.52 -5.64 -3.23
C MET A 74 -9.32 -4.67 -2.35
N TYR A 75 -9.19 -4.76 -1.03
CA TYR A 75 -9.88 -3.85 -0.11
C TYR A 75 -9.36 -2.40 -0.23
N ILE A 76 -8.04 -2.22 -0.25
CA ILE A 76 -7.40 -0.91 -0.38
C ILE A 76 -7.77 -0.26 -1.72
N SER A 77 -7.71 -1.02 -2.82
CA SER A 77 -8.12 -0.51 -4.14
C SER A 77 -9.62 -0.21 -4.20
N ALA A 78 -10.48 -1.01 -3.58
CA ALA A 78 -11.91 -0.73 -3.49
C ALA A 78 -12.20 0.56 -2.71
N VAL A 79 -11.54 0.77 -1.57
CA VAL A 79 -11.69 1.99 -0.76
C VAL A 79 -11.16 3.21 -1.53
N LEU A 80 -9.97 3.13 -2.13
CA LEU A 80 -9.40 4.21 -2.94
C LEU A 80 -10.30 4.55 -4.13
N GLY A 81 -10.79 3.53 -4.83
CA GLY A 81 -11.72 3.69 -5.95
C GLY A 81 -13.03 4.36 -5.53
N PHE A 82 -13.58 3.97 -4.37
CA PHE A 82 -14.75 4.62 -3.80
C PHE A 82 -14.49 6.09 -3.47
N VAL A 83 -13.39 6.39 -2.80
CA VAL A 83 -13.01 7.77 -2.45
C VAL A 83 -12.88 8.61 -3.73
N ILE A 84 -12.08 8.18 -4.70
CA ILE A 84 -11.87 8.90 -5.97
C ILE A 84 -13.18 9.08 -6.73
N GLY A 85 -13.97 8.01 -6.88
CA GLY A 85 -15.25 8.06 -7.58
C GLY A 85 -16.27 8.98 -6.89
N PHE A 86 -16.36 8.89 -5.56
CA PHE A 86 -17.21 9.76 -4.75
C PHE A 86 -16.82 11.23 -4.94
N TRP A 87 -15.53 11.57 -4.80
CA TRP A 87 -15.06 12.93 -4.99
C TRP A 87 -15.21 13.42 -6.44
N ALA A 88 -15.10 12.57 -7.44
CA ALA A 88 -15.34 12.95 -8.83
C ALA A 88 -16.82 13.36 -9.04
N VAL A 89 -17.76 12.56 -8.53
CA VAL A 89 -19.20 12.87 -8.62
C VAL A 89 -19.54 14.12 -7.81
N PHE A 90 -19.14 14.17 -6.54
CA PHE A 90 -19.40 15.31 -5.65
C PHE A 90 -18.69 16.59 -6.13
N GLY A 91 -17.44 16.47 -6.59
CA GLY A 91 -16.67 17.57 -7.16
C GLY A 91 -17.35 18.16 -8.40
N THR A 92 -17.82 17.30 -9.31
CA THR A 92 -18.60 17.74 -10.49
C THR A 92 -19.90 18.46 -10.08
N LEU A 93 -20.59 17.93 -9.06
CA LEU A 93 -21.81 18.51 -8.49
C LEU A 93 -21.58 19.91 -7.90
N VAL A 94 -20.43 20.12 -7.27
CA VAL A 94 -20.05 21.39 -6.61
C VAL A 94 -19.53 22.42 -7.61
N ILE A 95 -18.70 22.03 -8.59
CA ILE A 95 -18.07 22.93 -9.56
C ILE A 95 -19.11 23.54 -10.50
N LYS A 96 -20.07 22.74 -10.98
CA LYS A 96 -21.07 23.22 -11.93
C LYS A 96 -22.14 24.02 -11.18
N LYS A 97 -22.02 25.36 -11.22
CA LYS A 97 -22.93 26.33 -10.54
C LYS A 97 -24.41 26.10 -10.82
N SER A 98 -24.77 25.53 -11.98
CA SER A 98 -26.16 25.16 -12.30
C SER A 98 -26.63 23.89 -11.58
N VAL A 99 -25.77 22.88 -11.47
CA VAL A 99 -26.07 21.61 -10.75
C VAL A 99 -26.16 21.86 -9.26
N ARG A 100 -25.24 22.64 -8.69
CA ARG A 100 -25.27 23.02 -7.26
C ARG A 100 -26.61 23.67 -6.86
N ARG A 101 -27.13 24.58 -7.69
CA ARG A 101 -28.42 25.24 -7.43
C ARG A 101 -29.60 24.27 -7.54
N ALA A 102 -29.58 23.37 -8.53
CA ALA A 102 -30.63 22.35 -8.67
C ALA A 102 -30.64 21.38 -7.47
N TYR A 103 -29.45 20.95 -7.03
CA TYR A 103 -29.31 20.09 -5.86
C TYR A 103 -29.78 20.76 -4.58
N PHE A 104 -29.40 22.01 -4.33
CA PHE A 104 -29.83 22.75 -3.14
C PHE A 104 -31.35 22.94 -3.13
N ARG A 105 -31.95 23.30 -4.27
CA ARG A 105 -33.41 23.43 -4.42
C ARG A 105 -34.13 22.11 -4.16
N TYR A 106 -33.56 20.99 -4.59
CA TYR A 106 -34.10 19.66 -4.29
C TYR A 106 -34.06 19.36 -2.78
N LEU A 107 -32.93 19.64 -2.12
CA LEU A 107 -32.80 19.46 -0.67
C LEU A 107 -33.78 20.32 0.13
N GLU A 108 -33.97 21.59 -0.26
CA GLU A 108 -34.96 22.47 0.38
C GLU A 108 -36.37 21.88 0.26
N ASN A 109 -36.79 21.48 -0.93
CA ASN A 109 -38.12 20.87 -1.14
C ASN A 109 -38.31 19.56 -0.34
N MET A 110 -37.26 18.75 -0.21
CA MET A 110 -37.29 17.54 0.62
C MET A 110 -37.41 17.88 2.11
N LYS A 111 -36.68 18.89 2.58
CA LYS A 111 -36.75 19.37 3.97
C LYS A 111 -38.13 19.91 4.29
N ASP A 112 -38.72 20.72 3.42
CA ASP A 112 -40.05 21.31 3.63
C ASP A 112 -41.12 20.23 3.73
N LYS A 113 -41.10 19.24 2.82
CA LYS A 113 -42.03 18.10 2.88
C LYS A 113 -41.86 17.29 4.16
N LEU A 114 -40.62 17.03 4.57
CA LEU A 114 -40.33 16.30 5.81
C LEU A 114 -40.81 17.10 7.03
N PHE A 115 -40.54 18.40 7.07
CA PHE A 115 -40.97 19.30 8.14
C PHE A 115 -42.50 19.33 8.26
N VAL A 116 -43.20 19.50 7.14
CA VAL A 116 -44.68 19.46 7.12
C VAL A 116 -45.20 18.10 7.58
N LEU A 117 -44.60 16.99 7.14
CA LEU A 117 -45.00 15.66 7.58
C LEU A 117 -44.82 15.47 9.09
N ILE A 118 -43.67 15.90 9.63
CA ILE A 118 -43.37 15.84 11.07
C ILE A 118 -44.34 16.73 11.84
N ALA A 119 -44.54 17.98 11.41
CA ALA A 119 -45.45 18.93 12.05
C ALA A 119 -46.90 18.39 12.07
N VAL A 120 -47.38 17.84 10.95
CA VAL A 120 -48.71 17.24 10.85
C VAL A 120 -48.84 15.99 11.73
N LYS A 121 -47.83 15.11 11.73
CA LYS A 121 -47.83 13.94 12.62
C LYS A 121 -47.83 14.34 14.09
N LEU A 122 -47.01 15.32 14.46
CA LEU A 122 -46.93 15.84 15.82
C LEU A 122 -48.26 16.47 16.25
N ALA A 123 -48.85 17.34 15.41
CA ALA A 123 -50.15 17.95 15.68
C ALA A 123 -51.27 16.90 15.80
N ARG A 124 -51.27 15.85 14.96
CA ARG A 124 -52.22 14.74 15.07
C ARG A 124 -52.04 13.92 16.35
N LEU A 125 -50.79 13.69 16.76
CA LEU A 125 -50.48 13.00 18.02
C LEU A 125 -50.93 13.82 19.23
N GLN A 126 -50.64 15.13 19.24
CA GLN A 126 -51.10 16.05 20.28
C GLN A 126 -52.62 16.01 20.42
N ARG A 127 -53.36 16.16 19.30
CA ARG A 127 -54.83 16.05 19.32
C ARG A 127 -55.33 14.69 19.81
N LYS A 128 -54.69 13.58 19.42
CA LYS A 128 -55.06 12.25 19.93
C LYS A 128 -54.85 12.13 21.44
N MET A 129 -53.77 12.70 21.97
CA MET A 129 -53.50 12.70 23.41
C MET A 129 -54.46 13.61 24.18
N GLU A 130 -54.87 14.74 23.62
CA GLU A 130 -55.89 15.62 24.21
C GLU A 130 -57.27 14.96 24.23
N VAL A 131 -57.67 14.31 23.13
CA VAL A 131 -58.94 13.57 23.04
C VAL A 131 -58.96 12.35 23.98
N GLN A 132 -57.83 11.65 24.18
CA GLN A 132 -57.76 10.54 25.15
C GLN A 132 -57.75 11.00 26.63
N ARG A 133 -57.50 12.28 26.89
CA ARG A 133 -57.48 12.84 28.25
C ARG A 133 -58.84 13.39 28.70
N THR A 134 -59.79 13.55 27.77
CA THR A 134 -61.15 14.05 28.03
C THR A 134 -62.11 12.87 28.14
#